data_AF-A0AAD9GZ06-F1
#
_entry.id   AF-A0AAD9GZ06-F1
#
_cell.length_a   1.000
_cell.length_b   1.000
_cell.length_c   1.000
_cell.angle_alpha   90.00
_cell.angle_beta   90.00
_cell.angle_gamma   90.00
#
_symmetry.space_group_name_H-M   'P 1'
#
loop_
_entity.id
_entity.type
_entity.pdbx_description
1 polymer ?
#
loop_
_entity_poly.entity_id
_entity_poly.type
_entity_poly.pdbx_seq_one_letter_code
_entity_poly.pdbx_strand_id
1 'polypeptide(L)'
;MVYICLDSSSIPVQNESYPGLFQGEYGPTEAEIEEAESPIQPFFLPPRLWLRIASESNKYYQQHLNERVDRMYSKKEAQDPDATREDVMLQETKRHKKIKPEEILHCIGLLVVRMLCPRKNRFADHWANSAEGAVPKGTFGRFMSKARFSRVMQNLYFTDNTDARAETDRAWKVRSVVDTLQTTFRDGYNVPPVLAFDEAMIPSRSHHNVHVTS
;
A
#
# COMPACT_ATOMS: atom_id res chain seq x y z
N MET A 1 -16.71 -3.26 -24.34
CA MET A 1 -16.69 -4.70 -23.98
C MET A 1 -16.59 -5.47 -25.28
N VAL A 2 -15.41 -6.01 -25.58
CA VAL A 2 -15.22 -6.93 -26.70
C VAL A 2 -15.00 -8.29 -26.04
N TYR A 3 -15.96 -9.20 -26.21
CA TYR A 3 -15.75 -10.61 -25.87
C TYR A 3 -14.95 -11.22 -27.02
N ILE A 4 -13.71 -11.61 -26.77
CA ILE A 4 -13.02 -12.55 -27.65
C ILE A 4 -13.58 -13.92 -27.30
N CYS A 5 -14.56 -14.39 -28.08
CA CYS A 5 -14.92 -15.80 -28.07
C CYS A 5 -13.76 -16.57 -28.68
N LEU A 6 -12.91 -17.17 -27.84
CA LEU A 6 -11.98 -18.19 -28.29
C LEU A 6 -12.81 -19.36 -28.86
N ASP A 7 -12.56 -19.71 -30.12
CA ASP A 7 -13.17 -20.85 -30.77
C ASP A 7 -12.77 -22.11 -29.99
N SER A 8 -13.76 -22.86 -29.47
CA SER A 8 -13.51 -24.06 -28.68
C SER A 8 -12.71 -25.12 -29.43
N SER A 9 -12.64 -25.07 -30.76
CA SER A 9 -11.81 -25.95 -31.59
C SER A 9 -10.32 -25.56 -31.63
N SER A 10 -9.97 -24.35 -31.16
CA SER A 10 -8.59 -23.86 -31.08
C SER A 10 -7.91 -24.17 -29.73
N ILE A 11 -8.67 -24.68 -28.76
CA ILE A 11 -8.15 -25.14 -27.47
C ILE A 11 -7.55 -26.54 -27.69
N PRO A 12 -6.24 -26.74 -27.48
CA PRO A 12 -5.64 -28.06 -27.62
C PRO A 12 -6.31 -29.02 -26.62
N VAL A 13 -6.95 -30.06 -27.15
CA VAL A 13 -7.54 -31.13 -26.33
C VAL A 13 -6.39 -31.96 -25.77
N GLN A 14 -6.04 -31.71 -24.51
CA GLN A 14 -5.09 -32.55 -23.79
C GLN A 14 -5.79 -33.84 -23.36
N ASN A 15 -5.39 -34.96 -23.98
CA ASN A 15 -5.90 -36.30 -23.65
C ASN A 15 -5.25 -36.89 -22.38
N GLU A 16 -4.16 -36.30 -21.89
CA GLU A 16 -3.42 -36.76 -20.72
C GLU A 16 -3.40 -35.67 -19.64
N SER A 17 -3.72 -36.06 -18.41
CA SER A 17 -3.63 -35.19 -17.24
C SER A 17 -2.16 -34.87 -16.96
N TYR A 18 -1.83 -33.60 -16.69
CA TYR A 18 -0.45 -33.20 -16.40
C TYR A 18 0.13 -34.04 -15.24
N PRO A 19 1.25 -34.75 -15.44
CA PRO A 19 1.87 -35.52 -14.37
C PRO A 19 2.35 -34.59 -13.25
N GLY A 20 2.04 -34.93 -12.00
CA GLY A 20 2.38 -34.11 -10.82
C GLY A 20 1.32 -33.07 -10.43
N LEU A 21 0.14 -33.08 -11.06
CA LEU A 21 -1.02 -32.32 -10.57
C LEU A 21 -1.38 -32.74 -9.15
N PHE A 22 -1.52 -31.75 -8.27
CA PHE A 22 -1.91 -31.96 -6.88
C PHE A 22 -3.32 -32.56 -6.80
N GLN A 23 -3.44 -33.77 -6.26
CA GLN A 23 -4.72 -34.49 -6.14
C GLN A 23 -5.35 -34.41 -4.73
N GLY A 24 -4.76 -33.60 -3.84
CA GLY A 24 -5.27 -33.41 -2.49
C GLY A 24 -6.37 -32.34 -2.39
N GLU A 25 -6.87 -32.14 -1.17
CA GLU A 25 -7.78 -31.04 -0.86
C GLU A 25 -7.05 -29.69 -0.99
N TYR A 26 -7.72 -28.73 -1.63
CA TYR A 26 -7.23 -27.37 -1.83
C TYR A 26 -8.07 -26.38 -1.01
N GLY A 27 -7.47 -25.26 -0.63
CA GLY A 27 -8.09 -24.29 0.28
C GLY A 27 -7.10 -23.75 1.32
N PRO A 28 -7.58 -22.92 2.26
CA PRO A 28 -6.78 -22.48 3.38
C PRO A 28 -6.20 -23.66 4.16
N THR A 29 -4.97 -23.53 4.66
CA THR A 29 -4.36 -24.58 5.50
C THR A 29 -5.06 -24.66 6.85
N GLU A 30 -5.00 -25.82 7.50
CA GLU A 30 -5.64 -26.03 8.82
C GLU A 30 -5.12 -25.03 9.87
N ALA A 31 -3.81 -24.75 9.85
CA ALA A 31 -3.20 -23.73 10.71
C ALA A 31 -3.79 -22.32 10.48
N GLU A 32 -4.05 -21.95 9.22
CA GLU A 32 -4.68 -20.67 8.88
C GLU A 32 -6.14 -20.62 9.35
N ILE A 33 -6.87 -21.74 9.24
CA ILE A 33 -8.25 -21.85 9.71
C ILE A 33 -8.33 -21.73 11.23
N GLU A 34 -7.40 -22.36 11.96
CA GLU A 34 -7.33 -22.31 13.42
C GLU A 34 -6.93 -20.92 13.95
N GLU A 35 -6.03 -20.21 13.25
CA GLU A 35 -5.57 -18.87 13.64
C GLU A 35 -6.60 -17.76 13.31
N ALA A 36 -7.49 -17.99 12.36
CA ALA A 36 -8.46 -17.02 11.89
C ALA A 36 -9.61 -16.79 12.90
N GLU A 37 -9.41 -15.94 13.90
CA GLU A 37 -10.47 -15.50 14.81
C GLU A 37 -11.46 -14.51 14.14
N SER A 38 -11.10 -13.98 12.96
CA SER A 38 -11.88 -13.00 12.21
C SER A 38 -11.76 -13.20 10.70
N PRO A 39 -12.83 -12.98 9.91
CA PRO A 39 -12.79 -13.10 8.45
C PRO A 39 -11.75 -12.23 7.75
N ILE A 40 -11.22 -11.20 8.43
CA ILE A 40 -10.24 -10.27 7.86
C ILE A 40 -8.81 -10.67 8.23
N GLN A 41 -8.61 -11.42 9.31
CA GLN A 41 -7.29 -11.77 9.85
C GLN A 41 -6.41 -12.53 8.85
N PRO A 42 -6.93 -13.51 8.07
CA PRO A 42 -6.15 -14.19 7.02
C PRO A 42 -5.68 -13.27 5.89
N PHE A 43 -6.35 -12.14 5.70
CA PHE A 43 -6.00 -11.16 4.67
C PHE A 43 -5.03 -10.09 5.18
N PHE A 44 -4.68 -10.09 6.48
CA PHE A 44 -3.71 -9.16 7.04
C PHE A 44 -2.29 -9.72 6.95
N LEU A 45 -1.38 -8.88 6.49
CA LEU A 45 0.06 -9.20 6.49
C LEU A 45 0.58 -9.35 7.93
N PRO A 46 1.62 -10.17 8.14
CA PRO A 46 2.12 -10.50 9.47
C PRO A 46 2.57 -9.25 10.24
N PRO A 47 2.40 -9.21 11.58
CA PRO A 47 2.81 -8.08 12.43
C PRO A 47 4.25 -7.61 12.20
N ARG A 48 5.16 -8.55 11.92
CA ARG A 48 6.58 -8.27 11.61
C ARG A 48 6.74 -7.35 10.40
N LEU A 49 5.90 -7.47 9.37
CA LEU A 49 5.95 -6.58 8.22
C LEU A 49 5.63 -5.14 8.63
N TRP A 50 4.56 -4.92 9.39
CA TRP A 50 4.14 -3.58 9.80
C TRP A 50 5.19 -2.89 10.70
N LEU A 51 5.84 -3.66 11.57
CA LEU A 51 6.97 -3.19 12.38
C LEU A 51 8.13 -2.74 11.49
N ARG A 52 8.48 -3.53 10.46
CA ARG A 52 9.51 -3.17 9.49
C ARG A 52 9.15 -1.93 8.70
N ILE A 53 7.94 -1.85 8.13
CA ILE A 53 7.47 -0.68 7.38
C ILE A 53 7.51 0.59 8.25
N ALA A 54 7.10 0.50 9.53
CA ALA A 54 7.20 1.63 10.44
C ALA A 54 8.66 2.06 10.66
N SER A 55 9.58 1.11 10.84
CA SER A 55 11.01 1.38 10.94
C SER A 55 11.55 2.09 9.69
N GLU A 56 11.30 1.53 8.51
CA GLU A 56 11.77 2.08 7.23
C GLU A 56 11.15 3.46 6.95
N SER A 57 9.87 3.67 7.26
CA SER A 57 9.19 4.96 7.11
C SER A 57 9.82 6.06 7.97
N ASN A 58 10.21 5.73 9.21
CA ASN A 58 10.90 6.67 10.10
C ASN A 58 12.34 6.90 9.66
N LYS A 59 13.04 5.87 9.19
CA LYS A 59 14.39 5.98 8.61
C LYS A 59 14.37 6.91 7.39
N TYR A 60 13.42 6.69 6.48
CA TYR A 60 13.20 7.52 5.30
C TYR A 60 12.97 9.00 5.68
N TYR A 61 12.14 9.26 6.69
CA TYR A 61 11.94 10.62 7.20
C TYR A 61 13.25 11.28 7.64
N GLN A 62 14.07 10.57 8.43
CA GLN A 62 15.34 11.10 8.93
C GLN A 62 16.32 11.39 7.80
N GLN A 63 16.47 10.45 6.86
CA GLN A 63 17.37 10.58 5.71
C GLN A 63 17.05 11.82 4.86
N HIS A 64 15.76 12.12 4.66
CA HIS A 64 15.32 13.21 3.78
C HIS A 64 14.91 14.48 4.54
N LEU A 65 15.23 14.57 5.84
CA LEU A 65 14.83 15.71 6.67
C LEU A 65 15.50 17.01 6.21
N ASN A 66 16.82 16.99 5.97
CA ASN A 66 17.54 18.18 5.52
C ASN A 66 17.01 18.70 4.18
N GLU A 67 16.92 17.84 3.16
CA GLU A 67 16.39 18.22 1.85
C GLU A 67 14.94 18.73 1.92
N ARG A 68 14.15 18.21 2.85
CA ARG A 68 12.79 18.70 3.09
C ARG A 68 12.81 20.08 3.72
N VAL A 69 13.66 20.31 4.72
CA VAL A 69 13.84 21.60 5.37
C VAL A 69 14.34 22.63 4.38
N ASP A 70 15.31 22.29 3.52
CA ASP A 70 15.83 23.21 2.49
C ASP A 70 14.70 23.65 1.55
N ARG A 71 13.88 22.70 1.06
CA ARG A 71 12.71 23.00 0.23
C ARG A 71 11.64 23.83 0.95
N MET A 72 11.47 23.64 2.25
CA MET A 72 10.54 24.44 3.06
C MET A 72 11.09 25.84 3.30
N TYR A 73 12.38 25.96 3.57
CA TYR A 73 13.09 27.21 3.79
C TYR A 73 13.07 28.09 2.54
N SER A 74 13.46 27.56 1.36
CA SER A 74 13.42 28.33 0.11
C SER A 74 12.03 28.87 -0.23
N LYS A 75 10.96 28.18 0.19
CA LYS A 75 9.58 28.67 0.02
C LYS A 75 9.19 29.75 1.03
N LYS A 76 9.73 29.68 2.25
CA LYS A 76 9.46 30.67 3.31
C LYS A 76 10.28 31.94 3.14
N GLU A 77 11.54 31.83 2.74
CA GLU A 77 12.43 32.97 2.47
C GLU A 77 11.81 33.93 1.44
N ALA A 78 11.10 33.40 0.44
CA ALA A 78 10.36 34.20 -0.54
C ALA A 78 9.14 34.97 0.05
N GLN A 79 8.69 34.61 1.25
CA GLN A 79 7.50 35.18 1.91
C GLN A 79 7.86 35.99 3.16
N ASP A 80 8.95 35.64 3.83
CA ASP A 80 9.38 36.18 5.12
C ASP A 80 10.92 36.27 5.14
N PRO A 81 11.49 37.47 4.96
CA PRO A 81 12.94 37.69 4.92
C PRO A 81 13.67 37.38 6.23
N ASP A 82 12.96 37.37 7.37
CA ASP A 82 13.55 37.10 8.69
C ASP A 82 13.49 35.60 9.06
N ALA A 83 12.85 34.77 8.23
CA ALA A 83 12.75 33.34 8.50
C ALA A 83 14.13 32.68 8.40
N THR A 84 14.53 31.93 9.43
CA THR A 84 15.78 31.16 9.42
C THR A 84 15.56 29.69 9.06
N ARG A 85 16.60 29.03 8.55
CA ARG A 85 16.57 27.59 8.25
C ARG A 85 16.43 26.77 9.52
N GLU A 86 17.08 27.22 10.60
CA GLU A 86 17.06 26.61 11.93
C GLU A 86 15.64 26.59 12.51
N ASP A 87 14.88 27.69 12.36
CA ASP A 87 13.49 27.74 12.79
C ASP A 87 12.60 26.78 12.00
N VAL A 88 12.83 26.65 10.69
CA VAL A 88 12.11 25.67 9.85
C VAL A 88 12.42 24.25 10.29
N MET A 89 13.69 23.94 10.55
CA MET A 89 14.13 22.63 11.07
C MET A 89 13.46 22.33 12.42
N LEU A 90 13.46 23.28 13.35
CA LEU A 90 12.85 23.12 14.66
C LEU A 90 11.33 22.91 14.55
N GLN A 91 10.65 23.65 13.68
CA GLN A 91 9.22 23.48 13.44
C GLN A 91 8.88 22.13 12.80
N GLU A 92 9.64 21.69 11.80
CA GLU A 92 9.41 20.42 11.10
C GLU A 92 9.65 19.22 12.01
N THR A 93 10.73 19.25 12.80
CA THR A 93 11.03 18.21 13.80
C THR A 93 10.01 18.18 14.92
N LYS A 94 9.58 19.34 15.45
CA LYS A 94 8.52 19.44 16.46
C LYS A 94 7.17 18.90 15.98
N ARG A 95 6.85 19.09 14.70
CA ARG A 95 5.61 18.60 14.08
C ARG A 95 5.67 17.10 13.77
N HIS A 96 6.86 16.56 13.49
CA HIS A 96 7.02 15.15 13.20
C HIS A 96 6.93 14.31 14.47
N LYS A 97 5.95 13.40 14.51
CA LYS A 97 5.90 12.32 15.49
C LYS A 97 6.29 11.02 14.81
N LYS A 98 7.11 10.22 15.49
CA LYS A 98 7.49 8.86 15.07
C LYS A 98 6.24 8.12 14.59
N ILE A 99 6.30 7.57 13.37
CA ILE A 99 5.23 6.77 12.78
C ILE A 99 5.22 5.42 13.47
N LYS A 100 4.07 4.98 13.93
CA LYS A 100 3.91 3.67 14.58
C LYS A 100 3.21 2.66 13.66
N PRO A 101 3.41 1.35 13.85
CA PRO A 101 2.77 0.32 13.04
C PRO A 101 1.24 0.42 13.03
N GLU A 102 0.63 0.73 14.19
CA GLU A 102 -0.82 0.90 14.30
C GLU A 102 -1.33 2.07 13.45
N GLU A 103 -0.53 3.12 13.22
CA GLU A 103 -0.93 4.24 12.37
C GLU A 103 -0.92 3.85 10.89
N ILE A 104 0.00 2.97 10.48
CA ILE A 104 0.02 2.40 9.13
C ILE A 104 -1.21 1.52 8.92
N LEU A 105 -1.52 0.65 9.90
CA LEU A 105 -2.73 -0.16 9.88
C LEU A 105 -4.01 0.68 9.81
N HIS A 106 -4.10 1.76 10.59
CA HIS A 106 -5.22 2.71 10.48
C HIS A 106 -5.30 3.32 9.07
N CYS A 107 -4.19 3.73 8.47
CA CYS A 107 -4.20 4.27 7.10
C CYS A 107 -4.73 3.24 6.09
N ILE A 108 -4.30 1.98 6.20
CA ILE A 108 -4.76 0.89 5.33
C ILE A 108 -6.23 0.60 5.55
N GLY A 109 -6.68 0.51 6.81
CA GLY A 109 -8.09 0.34 7.15
C GLY A 109 -8.96 1.45 6.57
N LEU A 110 -8.52 2.71 6.63
CA LEU A 110 -9.22 3.84 6.01
C LEU A 110 -9.27 3.73 4.48
N LEU A 111 -8.22 3.21 3.82
CA LEU A 111 -8.22 2.95 2.38
C LEU A 111 -9.17 1.81 1.99
N VAL A 112 -9.20 0.72 2.77
CA VAL A 112 -10.13 -0.40 2.57
C VAL A 112 -11.58 0.08 2.76
N VAL A 113 -11.88 0.84 3.81
CA VAL A 113 -13.21 1.43 4.01
C VAL A 113 -13.59 2.35 2.85
N ARG A 114 -12.63 3.11 2.29
CA ARG A 114 -12.88 3.94 1.10
C ARG A 114 -13.18 3.12 -0.15
N MET A 115 -12.59 1.94 -0.28
CA MET A 115 -12.85 1.00 -1.37
C MET A 115 -14.26 0.40 -1.23
N LEU A 116 -14.65 -0.04 -0.02
CA LEU A 116 -15.95 -0.65 0.26
C LEU A 116 -17.12 0.35 0.24
N CYS A 117 -16.87 1.58 0.71
CA CYS A 117 -17.88 2.64 0.81
C CYS A 117 -17.46 3.85 -0.06
N PRO A 118 -17.53 3.73 -1.41
CA PRO A 118 -17.13 4.81 -2.29
C PRO A 118 -18.12 5.98 -2.17
N ARG A 119 -17.65 7.11 -1.61
CA ARG A 119 -18.38 8.38 -1.72
C ARG A 119 -18.18 8.96 -3.12
N LYS A 120 -19.23 9.54 -3.69
CA LYS A 120 -19.19 10.26 -4.98
C LYS A 120 -18.22 11.46 -4.97
N ASN A 121 -17.91 11.98 -3.79
CA ASN A 121 -17.10 13.18 -3.61
C ASN A 121 -15.62 12.87 -3.31
N ARG A 122 -14.85 13.89 -2.91
CA ARG A 122 -13.40 13.82 -2.75
C ARG A 122 -13.01 12.93 -1.57
N PHE A 123 -11.86 12.28 -1.64
CA PHE A 123 -11.34 11.45 -0.54
C PHE A 123 -11.25 12.21 0.80
N ALA A 124 -10.95 13.52 0.74
CA ALA A 124 -10.91 14.39 1.91
C ALA A 124 -12.25 14.51 2.66
N ASP A 125 -13.38 14.26 2.01
CA ASP A 125 -14.71 14.47 2.59
C ASP A 125 -15.06 13.41 3.63
N HIS A 126 -14.30 12.30 3.66
CA HIS A 126 -14.37 11.34 4.77
C HIS A 126 -13.88 11.94 6.11
N TRP A 127 -13.18 13.08 6.08
CA TRP A 127 -12.79 13.87 7.26
C TRP A 127 -13.65 15.12 7.49
N ALA A 128 -14.65 15.39 6.64
CA ALA A 128 -15.53 16.54 6.83
C ALA A 128 -16.19 16.47 8.21
N ASN A 129 -16.13 17.57 8.96
CA ASN A 129 -16.62 17.62 10.34
C ASN A 129 -18.06 18.15 10.45
N SER A 130 -18.61 18.67 9.35
CA SER A 130 -19.96 19.15 9.17
C SER A 130 -20.80 18.15 8.38
N ALA A 131 -22.11 18.20 8.60
CA ALA A 131 -23.09 17.67 7.67
C ALA A 131 -23.50 18.79 6.71
N GLU A 132 -23.59 18.50 5.42
CA GLU A 132 -24.06 19.46 4.40
C GLU A 132 -25.36 18.92 3.79
N GLY A 133 -26.49 19.54 4.14
CA GLY A 133 -27.82 19.06 3.74
C GLY A 133 -28.08 17.64 4.22
N ALA A 134 -28.38 16.73 3.29
CA ALA A 134 -28.60 15.31 3.57
C ALA A 134 -27.30 14.47 3.64
N VAL A 135 -26.11 15.07 3.47
CA VAL A 135 -24.84 14.35 3.50
C VAL A 135 -24.32 14.24 4.94
N PRO A 136 -24.12 13.01 5.46
CA PRO A 136 -23.64 12.82 6.82
C PRO A 136 -22.15 13.18 6.97
N LYS A 137 -21.80 13.64 8.16
CA LYS A 137 -20.42 13.91 8.59
C LYS A 137 -19.48 12.74 8.27
N GLY A 138 -18.22 13.06 7.96
CA GLY A 138 -17.16 12.09 7.79
C GLY A 138 -16.81 11.34 9.08
N THR A 139 -16.45 10.06 8.96
CA THR A 139 -16.11 9.21 10.11
C THR A 139 -14.61 9.06 10.33
N PHE A 140 -13.77 9.39 9.35
CA PHE A 140 -12.34 9.08 9.40
C PHE A 140 -11.61 9.83 10.52
N GLY A 141 -12.06 11.06 10.82
CA GLY A 141 -11.51 11.87 11.90
C GLY A 141 -11.59 11.23 13.29
N ARG A 142 -12.45 10.22 13.48
CA ARG A 142 -12.52 9.44 14.73
C ARG A 142 -11.33 8.49 14.93
N PHE A 143 -10.72 8.05 13.83
CA PHE A 143 -9.59 7.10 13.85
C PHE A 143 -8.26 7.81 13.64
N MET A 144 -8.21 8.76 12.70
CA MET A 144 -6.99 9.51 12.41
C MET A 144 -7.32 10.88 11.82
N SER A 145 -6.62 11.93 12.23
CA SER A 145 -6.78 13.25 11.59
C SER A 145 -6.25 13.24 10.16
N LYS A 146 -6.85 14.05 9.27
CA LYS A 146 -6.42 14.18 7.87
C LYS A 146 -4.93 14.57 7.77
N ALA A 147 -4.49 15.49 8.62
CA ALA A 147 -3.10 15.93 8.67
C ALA A 147 -2.14 14.79 9.06
N ARG A 148 -2.53 13.95 10.04
CA ARG A 148 -1.70 12.80 10.43
C ARG A 148 -1.69 11.72 9.35
N PHE A 149 -2.83 11.43 8.72
CA PHE A 149 -2.92 10.51 7.58
C PHE A 149 -1.99 10.94 6.44
N SER A 150 -2.08 12.21 6.01
CA SER A 150 -1.20 12.74 4.97
C SER A 150 0.28 12.66 5.37
N ARG A 151 0.59 12.88 6.65
CA ARG A 151 1.97 12.78 7.16
C ARG A 151 2.50 11.35 7.12
N VAL A 152 1.70 10.36 7.51
CA VAL A 152 2.07 8.94 7.44
C VAL A 152 2.26 8.53 5.98
N MET A 153 1.26 8.79 5.12
CA MET A 153 1.31 8.42 3.70
C MET A 153 2.49 9.06 2.95
N GLN A 154 2.84 10.32 3.26
CA GLN A 154 3.98 11.01 2.64
C GLN A 154 5.34 10.38 2.98
N ASN A 155 5.45 9.72 4.14
CA ASN A 155 6.69 9.12 4.61
C ASN A 155 6.63 7.58 4.60
N LEU A 156 5.58 7.00 4.01
CA LEU A 156 5.39 5.56 3.98
C LEU A 156 6.47 4.93 3.10
N TYR A 157 7.28 4.06 3.70
CA TYR A 157 8.40 3.39 3.05
C TYR A 157 8.46 1.93 3.47
N PHE A 158 8.70 1.03 2.50
CA PHE A 158 8.58 -0.42 2.73
C PHE A 158 9.91 -1.16 2.85
N THR A 159 10.93 -0.72 2.13
CA THR A 159 12.24 -1.40 2.04
C THR A 159 13.36 -0.38 2.23
N ASP A 160 14.49 -0.80 2.80
CA ASP A 160 15.65 0.07 2.95
C ASP A 160 16.30 0.40 1.60
N ASN A 161 16.36 1.68 1.24
CA ASN A 161 16.99 2.15 0.01
C ASN A 161 18.52 2.09 0.01
N THR A 162 19.15 1.89 1.16
CA THR A 162 20.63 1.81 1.23
C THR A 162 21.16 0.41 0.95
N ASP A 163 20.30 -0.58 0.74
CA ASP A 163 20.68 -1.93 0.36
C ASP A 163 21.22 -1.97 -1.08
N ALA A 164 22.31 -2.70 -1.31
CA ALA A 164 22.92 -2.82 -2.65
C ALA A 164 21.95 -3.36 -3.71
N ARG A 165 20.92 -4.12 -3.30
CA ARG A 165 19.87 -4.60 -4.21
C ARG A 165 18.98 -3.49 -4.76
N ALA A 166 18.98 -2.30 -4.15
CA ALA A 166 18.27 -1.14 -4.68
C ALA A 166 18.77 -0.73 -6.08
N GLU A 167 20.03 -1.03 -6.41
CA GLU A 167 20.62 -0.72 -7.71
C GLU A 167 20.24 -1.72 -8.80
N THR A 168 19.97 -2.97 -8.42
CA THR A 168 19.76 -4.08 -9.38
C THR A 168 18.31 -4.50 -9.51
N ASP A 169 17.53 -4.44 -8.43
CA ASP A 169 16.11 -4.81 -8.42
C ASP A 169 15.22 -3.58 -8.66
N ARG A 170 14.64 -3.50 -9.86
CA ARG A 170 13.71 -2.41 -10.24
C ARG A 170 12.49 -2.30 -9.33
N ALA A 171 12.08 -3.38 -8.67
CA ALA A 171 10.94 -3.42 -7.75
C ALA A 171 11.36 -3.35 -6.26
N TRP A 172 12.63 -3.03 -5.98
CA TRP A 172 13.20 -3.04 -4.63
C TRP A 172 12.34 -2.32 -3.57
N LYS A 173 11.78 -1.16 -3.95
CA LYS A 173 10.96 -0.31 -3.10
C LYS A 173 9.71 -0.99 -2.53
N VAL A 174 9.21 -2.05 -3.17
CA VAL A 174 8.04 -2.83 -2.72
C VAL A 174 8.38 -4.29 -2.40
N ARG A 175 9.65 -4.68 -2.58
CA ARG A 175 10.09 -6.08 -2.48
C ARG A 175 9.74 -6.72 -1.14
N SER A 176 9.91 -5.99 -0.02
CA SER A 176 9.56 -6.51 1.31
C SER A 176 8.08 -6.91 1.43
N VAL A 177 7.17 -6.16 0.79
CA VAL A 177 5.74 -6.45 0.77
C VAL A 177 5.45 -7.64 -0.15
N VAL A 178 6.07 -7.67 -1.34
CA VAL A 178 5.90 -8.75 -2.32
C VAL A 178 6.37 -10.08 -1.76
N ASP A 179 7.57 -10.13 -1.17
CA ASP A 179 8.14 -11.36 -0.60
C ASP A 179 7.29 -11.86 0.57
N THR A 180 6.78 -10.93 1.39
CA THR A 180 5.88 -11.29 2.50
C THR A 180 4.59 -11.90 1.96
N LEU A 181 3.95 -11.26 0.98
CA LEU A 181 2.73 -11.78 0.34
C LEU A 181 2.97 -13.16 -0.27
N GLN A 182 4.05 -13.34 -1.02
CA GLN A 182 4.37 -14.62 -1.66
C GLN A 182 4.58 -15.73 -0.63
N THR A 183 5.25 -15.41 0.49
CA THR A 183 5.48 -16.36 1.58
C THR A 183 4.15 -16.70 2.27
N THR A 184 3.39 -15.70 2.70
CA THR A 184 2.13 -15.92 3.43
C THR A 184 1.10 -16.66 2.60
N PHE A 185 0.96 -16.34 1.30
CA PHE A 185 0.02 -17.05 0.43
C PHE A 185 0.42 -18.49 0.20
N ARG A 186 1.73 -18.77 0.06
CA ARG A 186 2.24 -20.12 -0.12
C ARG A 186 2.00 -20.98 1.13
N ASP A 187 2.21 -20.40 2.31
CA ASP A 187 2.10 -21.12 3.57
C ASP A 187 0.64 -21.26 4.04
N GLY A 188 -0.22 -20.29 3.67
CA GLY A 188 -1.62 -20.21 4.11
C GLY A 188 -2.63 -20.87 3.17
N TYR A 189 -2.24 -21.31 1.96
CA TYR A 189 -3.18 -21.83 0.98
C TYR A 189 -2.63 -22.98 0.13
N ASN A 190 -3.33 -24.11 0.15
CA ASN A 190 -3.10 -25.25 -0.74
C ASN A 190 -3.72 -24.96 -2.12
N VAL A 191 -2.87 -24.83 -3.13
CA VAL A 191 -3.30 -24.49 -4.51
C VAL A 191 -4.07 -25.63 -5.18
N PRO A 192 -5.10 -25.32 -6.00
CA PRO A 192 -5.83 -26.34 -6.74
C PRO A 192 -4.99 -26.93 -7.88
N PRO A 193 -5.35 -28.12 -8.41
CA PRO A 193 -4.70 -28.72 -9.57
C PRO A 193 -4.80 -27.84 -10.83
N VAL A 194 -5.86 -27.05 -10.97
CA VAL A 194 -6.07 -26.20 -12.15
C VAL A 194 -5.78 -24.75 -11.79
N LEU A 195 -4.80 -24.15 -12.47
CA LEU A 195 -4.43 -22.75 -12.32
C LEU A 195 -4.75 -21.97 -13.60
N ALA A 196 -5.26 -20.76 -13.45
CA ALA A 196 -5.41 -19.80 -14.53
C ALA A 196 -4.38 -18.68 -14.35
N PHE A 197 -3.69 -18.32 -15.43
CA PHE A 197 -2.74 -17.21 -15.46
C PHE A 197 -3.32 -16.11 -16.34
N ASP A 198 -3.35 -14.89 -15.81
CA ASP A 198 -3.79 -13.68 -16.52
C ASP A 198 -2.95 -12.49 -16.05
N GLU A 199 -2.93 -11.43 -16.83
CA GLU A 199 -2.18 -10.21 -16.53
C GLU A 199 -3.13 -9.08 -16.10
N ALA A 200 -2.83 -8.47 -14.95
CA ALA A 200 -3.54 -7.30 -14.45
C ALA A 200 -2.66 -6.05 -14.53
N MET A 201 -3.15 -5.02 -15.21
CA MET A 201 -2.47 -3.73 -15.29
C MET A 201 -2.97 -2.79 -14.19
N ILE A 202 -2.06 -2.35 -13.32
CA ILE A 202 -2.34 -1.28 -12.36
C ILE A 202 -2.09 0.06 -13.06
N PRO A 203 -3.12 0.85 -13.36
CA PRO A 203 -2.94 2.10 -14.07
C PRO A 203 -2.15 3.08 -13.21
N SER A 204 -1.06 3.60 -13.74
CA SER A 204 -0.29 4.67 -13.13
C SER A 204 -0.38 5.93 -13.99
N ARG A 205 -0.54 7.08 -13.34
CA ARG A 205 -0.54 8.40 -13.99
C ARG A 205 0.79 9.13 -13.81
N SER A 206 1.84 8.42 -13.42
CA SER A 206 3.15 9.02 -13.23
C SER A 206 3.74 9.44 -14.58
N HIS A 207 4.46 10.56 -14.58
CA HIS A 207 5.18 11.05 -15.77
C HIS A 207 6.25 10.07 -16.31
N HIS A 208 6.61 9.04 -15.55
CA HIS A 208 7.54 7.99 -15.98
C HIS A 208 6.87 6.87 -16.77
N ASN A 209 5.55 6.92 -16.97
CA ASN A 209 4.88 5.99 -17.88
C ASN A 209 5.10 6.48 -19.31
N VAL A 210 5.92 5.73 -20.05
CA VAL A 210 5.99 5.86 -21.50
C VAL A 210 4.65 5.35 -22.02
N HIS A 211 3.77 6.24 -22.48
CA HIS A 211 2.60 5.81 -23.24
C HIS A 211 3.13 5.11 -24.50
N VAL A 212 3.00 3.78 -24.56
CA VAL A 212 3.12 3.06 -25.82
C VAL A 212 1.87 3.40 -26.60
N THR A 213 1.97 4.42 -27.46
CA THR A 213 0.99 4.68 -28.49
C THR A 213 1.09 3.54 -29.49
N SER A 214 0.10 2.65 -29.46
CA SER A 214 -0.21 1.70 -30.53
C SER A 214 -0.51 2.40 -31.84
#